data_AF-A0A0N0EB31-F1
#
_entry.id   AF-A0A0N0EB31-F1
#
_cell.length_a   1.000
_cell.length_b   1.000
_cell.length_c   1.000
_cell.angle_alpha   90.00
_cell.angle_beta   90.00
_cell.angle_gamma   90.00
#
_symmetry.space_group_name_H-M   'P 1'
#
loop_
_entity.id
_entity.type
_entity.pdbx_description
1 polymer ?
#
loop_
_entity_poly.entity_id
_entity_poly.type
_entity_poly.pdbx_seq_one_letter_code
_entity_poly.pdbx_strand_id
1 'polypeptide(L)'
;MYKETGKEKLIRFSIISAIAAVTLYLFVSKYTSTNETAVVQPAPKQVKQLVVVLQEMNLQHDSPVLAMVKEHENQPMLIIYTVDIGNNYRFETQYAVNLEEAPSDIKRDEVSDGVWLKTDNTWNYYNSQLQQVNRQEQHIKKEESTFSIDINEVDSKRYELKIHNEDGTVLKKELDNEPISVVSLSEQKDLWFVLFEKDTILLVP
;
A
#
# COMPACT_ATOMS: atom_id res chain seq x y z
N MET A 1 -28.74 12.34 56.43
CA MET A 1 -28.29 11.09 55.78
C MET A 1 -29.54 10.38 55.30
N TYR A 2 -29.88 10.47 54.01
CA TYR A 2 -31.13 9.92 53.46
C TYR A 2 -31.02 8.39 53.39
N LYS A 3 -31.90 7.68 54.10
CA LYS A 3 -31.97 6.22 54.08
C LYS A 3 -32.90 5.82 52.93
N GLU A 4 -32.29 5.35 51.84
CA GLU A 4 -32.99 4.83 50.67
C GLU A 4 -33.95 3.71 51.09
N THR A 5 -35.22 3.83 50.70
CA THR A 5 -36.24 2.83 51.01
C THR A 5 -36.04 1.57 50.16
N GLY A 6 -36.47 0.41 50.65
CA GLY A 6 -36.28 -0.87 49.93
C GLY A 6 -36.88 -0.87 48.52
N LYS A 7 -37.90 -0.05 48.26
CA LYS A 7 -38.50 0.16 46.95
C LYS A 7 -37.62 1.00 46.00
N GLU A 8 -37.01 2.07 46.50
CA GLU A 8 -36.06 2.89 45.73
C GLU A 8 -34.82 2.08 45.33
N LYS A 9 -34.30 1.26 46.25
CA LYS A 9 -33.18 0.36 45.97
C LYS A 9 -33.52 -0.66 44.86
N LEU A 10 -34.72 -1.21 44.88
CA LEU A 10 -35.19 -2.19 43.88
C LEU A 10 -35.36 -1.54 42.49
N ILE A 11 -35.95 -0.34 42.44
CA ILE A 11 -36.10 0.43 41.20
C ILE A 11 -34.73 0.77 40.60
N ARG A 12 -33.78 1.19 41.43
CA ARG A 12 -32.42 1.52 40.99
C ARG A 12 -31.69 0.31 40.41
N PHE A 13 -31.80 -0.85 41.05
CA PHE A 13 -31.23 -2.10 40.54
C PHE A 13 -31.87 -2.52 39.22
N SER A 14 -33.19 -2.37 39.07
CA SER A 14 -33.88 -2.66 37.81
C SER A 14 -33.42 -1.76 36.66
N ILE A 15 -33.23 -0.46 36.91
CA ILE A 15 -32.73 0.48 35.88
C ILE A 15 -31.30 0.14 35.48
N ILE A 16 -30.42 -0.11 36.45
CA ILE A 16 -29.02 -0.48 36.17
C ILE A 16 -28.95 -1.79 35.37
N SER A 17 -29.75 -2.79 35.74
CA SER A 17 -29.79 -4.07 35.03
C SER A 17 -30.31 -3.93 33.60
N ALA A 18 -31.30 -3.06 33.37
CA ALA A 18 -31.82 -2.79 32.02
C ALA A 18 -30.77 -2.10 31.15
N ILE A 19 -30.06 -1.10 31.69
CA ILE A 19 -28.98 -0.41 30.97
C ILE A 19 -27.85 -1.40 30.65
N ALA A 20 -27.42 -2.20 31.63
CA ALA A 20 -26.38 -3.22 31.45
C ALA A 20 -26.75 -4.23 30.36
N ALA A 21 -28.00 -4.72 30.35
CA ALA A 21 -28.49 -5.65 29.34
C ALA A 21 -28.50 -5.03 27.93
N VAL A 22 -28.94 -3.77 27.79
CA VAL A 22 -28.92 -3.07 26.50
C VAL A 22 -27.49 -2.84 26.03
N THR A 23 -26.56 -2.43 26.90
CA THR A 23 -25.16 -2.26 26.53
C THR A 23 -24.50 -3.58 26.12
N LEU A 24 -24.76 -4.68 26.84
CA LEU A 24 -24.27 -6.00 26.48
C LEU A 24 -24.86 -6.47 25.14
N TYR A 25 -26.15 -6.26 24.93
CA TYR A 25 -26.81 -6.57 23.67
C TYR A 25 -26.21 -5.79 22.50
N LEU A 26 -25.99 -4.47 22.65
CA LEU A 26 -25.37 -3.64 21.62
C LEU A 26 -23.90 -4.03 21.38
N PHE A 27 -23.18 -4.42 22.43
CA PHE A 27 -21.80 -4.90 22.31
C PHE A 27 -21.76 -6.23 21.55
N VAL A 28 -22.60 -7.20 21.90
CA VAL A 28 -22.73 -8.47 21.18
C VAL A 28 -23.23 -8.22 19.74
N SER A 29 -24.22 -7.37 19.51
CA SER A 29 -24.72 -7.13 18.15
C SER A 29 -23.67 -6.43 17.27
N LYS A 30 -22.86 -5.53 17.82
CA LYS A 30 -21.80 -4.83 17.08
C LYS A 30 -20.55 -5.69 16.88
N TYR A 31 -20.20 -6.55 17.84
CA TYR A 31 -18.97 -7.35 17.80
C TYR A 31 -19.19 -8.82 17.41
N THR A 32 -20.43 -9.30 17.29
CA THR A 32 -20.78 -10.67 16.88
C THR A 32 -21.41 -10.73 15.48
N SER A 33 -21.41 -9.63 14.73
CA SER A 33 -21.64 -9.65 13.28
C SER A 33 -20.38 -10.14 12.55
N THR A 34 -19.99 -11.39 12.77
CA THR A 34 -19.14 -12.17 11.86
C THR A 34 -19.50 -13.64 12.03
N ASN A 35 -20.75 -13.97 11.69
CA ASN A 35 -21.16 -15.32 11.34
C ASN A 35 -22.03 -15.22 10.09
N GLU A 36 -21.50 -14.56 9.06
CA GLU A 36 -21.91 -14.92 7.72
C GLU A 36 -21.41 -16.34 7.49
N THR A 37 -22.35 -17.21 7.17
CA THR A 37 -22.18 -18.58 6.68
C THR A 37 -20.84 -18.74 5.99
N ALA A 38 -19.97 -19.59 6.56
CA ALA A 38 -18.68 -19.95 5.99
C ALA A 38 -18.90 -20.66 4.64
N VAL A 39 -19.11 -19.88 3.58
CA VAL A 39 -18.49 -20.20 2.30
C VAL A 39 -17.01 -20.21 2.64
N VAL A 40 -16.36 -21.35 2.46
CA VAL A 40 -14.90 -21.44 2.52
C VAL A 40 -14.38 -20.53 1.41
N GLN A 41 -14.23 -19.24 1.73
CA GLN A 41 -13.46 -18.35 0.89
C GLN A 41 -12.08 -18.97 0.84
N PRO A 42 -11.52 -19.24 -0.35
CA PRO A 42 -10.13 -19.64 -0.44
C PRO A 42 -9.32 -18.62 0.37
N ALA A 43 -8.36 -19.11 1.17
CA ALA A 43 -7.50 -18.27 1.99
C ALA A 43 -7.15 -17.01 1.18
N PRO A 44 -7.39 -15.80 1.72
CA PRO A 44 -7.24 -14.58 0.94
C PRO A 44 -5.85 -14.60 0.31
N LYS A 45 -5.78 -14.55 -1.03
CA LYS A 45 -4.51 -14.44 -1.74
C LYS A 45 -3.84 -13.20 -1.13
N GLN A 46 -2.75 -13.40 -0.39
CA GLN A 46 -2.04 -12.30 0.26
C GLN A 46 -1.70 -11.26 -0.81
N VAL A 47 -2.19 -10.04 -0.64
CA VAL A 47 -1.98 -8.99 -1.63
C VAL A 47 -0.51 -8.58 -1.57
N LYS A 48 0.26 -8.97 -2.60
CA LYS A 48 1.65 -8.54 -2.74
C LYS A 48 1.67 -7.05 -3.04
N GLN A 49 2.45 -6.28 -2.28
CA GLN A 49 2.68 -4.87 -2.60
C GLN A 49 3.52 -4.78 -3.87
N LEU A 50 3.10 -3.91 -4.80
CA LEU A 50 3.79 -3.68 -6.07
C LEU A 50 3.90 -2.17 -6.30
N VAL A 51 4.98 -1.72 -6.94
CA VAL A 51 5.20 -0.30 -7.24
C VAL A 51 5.82 -0.13 -8.62
N VAL A 52 5.42 0.92 -9.32
CA VAL A 52 6.10 1.40 -10.52
C VAL A 52 6.11 2.93 -10.55
N VAL A 53 7.18 3.50 -11.08
CA VAL A 53 7.33 4.95 -11.22
C VAL A 53 6.72 5.40 -12.55
N LEU A 54 5.72 6.26 -12.46
CA LEU A 54 5.06 6.87 -13.61
C LEU A 54 5.79 8.14 -14.07
N GLN A 55 6.40 8.88 -13.14
CA GLN A 55 7.16 10.09 -13.45
C GLN A 55 8.29 10.24 -12.43
N GLU A 56 9.52 10.33 -12.91
CA GLU A 56 10.68 10.70 -12.09
C GLU A 56 10.72 12.24 -11.93
N MET A 57 11.28 12.70 -10.81
CA MET A 57 11.62 14.10 -10.61
C MET A 57 12.68 14.51 -11.63
N ASN A 58 12.46 15.65 -12.28
CA ASN A 58 13.39 16.26 -13.22
C ASN A 58 13.18 17.77 -13.31
N LEU A 59 13.91 18.45 -14.21
CA LEU A 59 13.85 19.91 -14.37
C LEU A 59 12.46 20.44 -14.79
N GLN A 60 11.59 19.60 -15.32
CA GLN A 60 10.25 19.97 -15.76
C GLN A 60 9.17 19.56 -14.74
N HIS A 61 9.48 18.58 -13.89
CA HIS A 61 8.55 17.98 -12.94
C HIS A 61 9.22 17.84 -11.59
N ASP A 62 8.90 18.76 -10.68
CA ASP A 62 9.51 18.79 -9.35
C ASP A 62 9.02 17.67 -8.42
N SER A 63 7.88 17.04 -8.74
CA SER A 63 7.28 15.99 -7.92
C SER A 63 7.18 14.67 -8.69
N PRO A 64 7.77 13.58 -8.17
CA PRO A 64 7.64 12.28 -8.78
C PRO A 64 6.26 11.68 -8.52
N VAL A 65 5.84 10.82 -9.43
CA VAL A 65 4.55 10.12 -9.40
C VAL A 65 4.77 8.63 -9.51
N LEU A 66 4.11 7.85 -8.65
CA LEU A 66 4.20 6.40 -8.62
C LEU A 66 2.81 5.77 -8.54
N ALA A 67 2.66 4.61 -9.16
CA ALA A 67 1.52 3.74 -8.99
C ALA A 67 1.89 2.59 -8.06
N MET A 68 0.98 2.26 -7.14
CA MET A 68 1.19 1.22 -6.15
C MET A 68 -0.04 0.34 -6.03
N VAL A 69 0.17 -0.96 -5.94
CA VAL A 69 -0.83 -1.92 -5.47
C VAL A 69 -0.55 -2.22 -4.02
N LYS A 70 -1.56 -2.06 -3.16
CA LYS A 70 -1.48 -2.41 -1.75
C LYS A 70 -2.79 -3.00 -1.24
N GLU A 71 -2.75 -3.60 -0.06
CA GLU A 71 -3.95 -4.06 0.62
C GLU A 71 -4.66 -2.91 1.34
N HIS A 72 -5.96 -2.78 1.16
CA HIS A 72 -6.83 -1.90 1.92
C HIS A 72 -8.15 -2.62 2.21
N GLU A 73 -8.54 -2.72 3.47
CA GLU A 73 -9.77 -3.44 3.89
C GLU A 73 -9.86 -4.88 3.34
N ASN A 74 -8.73 -5.60 3.36
CA ASN A 74 -8.58 -6.96 2.80
C ASN A 74 -8.84 -7.08 1.29
N GLN A 75 -8.79 -5.96 0.56
CA GLN A 75 -8.92 -5.92 -0.89
C GLN A 75 -7.67 -5.31 -1.53
N PRO A 76 -7.24 -5.81 -2.71
CA PRO A 76 -6.20 -5.15 -3.47
C PRO A 76 -6.70 -3.82 -4.03
N MET A 77 -5.92 -2.77 -3.85
CA MET A 77 -6.22 -1.43 -4.32
C MET A 77 -5.05 -0.88 -5.13
N LEU A 78 -5.32 -0.34 -6.31
CA LEU A 78 -4.36 0.41 -7.12
C LEU A 78 -4.48 1.90 -6.77
N ILE A 79 -3.35 2.54 -6.49
CA ILE A 79 -3.28 3.94 -6.06
C ILE A 79 -2.19 4.66 -6.83
N ILE A 80 -2.49 5.86 -7.31
CA ILE A 80 -1.49 6.80 -7.85
C ILE A 80 -1.17 7.83 -6.78
N TYR A 81 0.12 7.95 -6.44
CA TYR A 81 0.65 8.91 -5.50
C TYR A 81 1.52 9.94 -6.20
N THR A 82 1.42 11.20 -5.76
CA THR A 82 2.46 12.21 -5.94
C THR A 82 3.25 12.34 -4.66
N VAL A 83 4.57 12.47 -4.76
CA VAL A 83 5.44 12.74 -3.60
C VAL A 83 5.73 14.24 -3.56
N ASP A 84 5.19 14.94 -2.56
CA ASP A 84 5.46 16.35 -2.32
C ASP A 84 6.78 16.52 -1.57
N ILE A 85 7.86 16.75 -2.32
CA ILE A 85 9.21 16.95 -1.79
C ILE A 85 9.30 18.23 -0.94
N GLY A 86 8.53 19.26 -1.29
CA GLY A 86 8.49 20.53 -0.55
C GLY A 86 7.84 20.41 0.83
N ASN A 87 7.11 19.32 1.08
CA ASN A 87 6.40 19.07 2.32
C ASN A 87 6.80 17.74 2.96
N ASN A 88 8.09 17.62 3.27
CA ASN A 88 8.67 16.45 3.95
C ASN A 88 8.35 15.12 3.25
N TYR A 89 8.38 15.13 1.91
CA TYR A 89 8.11 13.96 1.09
C TYR A 89 6.74 13.32 1.34
N ARG A 90 5.72 14.14 1.57
CA ARG A 90 4.34 13.67 1.81
C ARG A 90 3.79 12.97 0.57
N PHE A 91 3.23 11.79 0.77
CA PHE A 91 2.50 11.06 -0.28
C PHE A 91 1.07 11.60 -0.38
N GLU A 92 0.72 12.11 -1.55
CA GLU A 92 -0.62 12.62 -1.85
C GLU A 92 -1.32 11.66 -2.82
N THR A 93 -2.45 11.11 -2.41
CA THR A 93 -3.27 10.27 -3.28
C THR A 93 -3.91 11.12 -4.37
N GLN A 94 -3.60 10.84 -5.64
CA GLN A 94 -4.30 11.42 -6.77
C GLN A 94 -5.57 10.63 -7.11
N TYR A 95 -5.41 9.31 -7.27
CA TYR A 95 -6.47 8.39 -7.64
C TYR A 95 -6.31 7.08 -6.90
N ALA A 96 -7.42 6.42 -6.59
CA ALA A 96 -7.44 5.08 -6.02
C ALA A 96 -8.63 4.30 -6.57
N VAL A 97 -8.41 3.01 -6.86
CA VAL A 97 -9.48 2.11 -7.31
C VAL A 97 -9.28 0.72 -6.69
N ASN A 98 -10.38 0.10 -6.26
CA ASN A 98 -10.37 -1.29 -5.83
C ASN A 98 -10.19 -2.19 -7.04
N LEU A 99 -9.38 -3.23 -6.89
CA LEU A 99 -9.20 -4.27 -7.89
C LEU A 99 -10.04 -5.49 -7.50
N GLU A 100 -10.66 -6.13 -8.48
CA GLU A 100 -11.41 -7.37 -8.25
C GLU A 100 -10.46 -8.52 -7.87
N GLU A 101 -9.24 -8.51 -8.41
CA GLU A 101 -8.23 -9.53 -8.21
C GLU A 101 -6.87 -8.92 -7.86
N ALA A 102 -6.08 -9.63 -7.06
CA ALA A 102 -4.73 -9.21 -6.73
C ALA A 102 -3.79 -9.44 -7.94
N PRO A 103 -3.15 -8.39 -8.48
CA PRO A 103 -2.23 -8.52 -9.59
C PRO A 103 -0.93 -9.19 -9.15
N SER A 104 -0.33 -9.92 -10.07
CA SER A 104 0.97 -10.58 -9.92
C SER A 104 2.14 -9.68 -10.31
N ASP A 105 1.89 -8.66 -11.14
CA ASP A 105 2.91 -7.77 -11.69
C ASP A 105 2.32 -6.39 -12.04
N ILE A 106 3.16 -5.36 -12.06
CA ILE A 106 2.83 -3.96 -12.37
C ILE A 106 3.88 -3.38 -13.32
N LYS A 107 3.44 -2.71 -14.39
CA LYS A 107 4.35 -2.02 -15.31
C LYS A 107 3.79 -0.67 -15.74
N ARG A 108 4.69 0.27 -16.03
CA ARG A 108 4.31 1.55 -16.64
C ARG A 108 3.97 1.32 -18.11
N ASP A 109 3.06 2.12 -18.64
CA ASP A 109 2.92 2.27 -20.08
C ASP A 109 4.11 3.04 -20.69
N GLU A 110 4.49 2.69 -21.91
CA GLU A 110 5.62 3.27 -22.61
C GLU A 110 5.35 4.69 -23.12
N VAL A 111 4.09 4.99 -23.47
CA VAL A 111 3.71 6.22 -24.18
C VAL A 111 2.90 7.17 -23.30
N SER A 112 2.23 6.66 -22.28
CA SER A 112 1.32 7.42 -21.42
C SER A 112 1.62 7.21 -19.94
N ASP A 113 0.98 8.01 -19.09
CA ASP A 113 1.10 7.92 -17.63
C ASP A 113 0.15 6.86 -17.03
N GLY A 114 -0.28 5.90 -17.85
CA GLY A 114 -1.06 4.75 -17.42
C GLY A 114 -0.19 3.62 -16.90
N VAL A 115 -0.87 2.62 -16.35
CA VAL A 115 -0.27 1.47 -15.68
C VAL A 115 -0.92 0.18 -16.16
N TRP A 116 -0.09 -0.84 -16.33
CA TRP A 116 -0.46 -2.19 -16.69
C TRP A 116 -0.39 -3.07 -15.44
N LEU A 117 -1.45 -3.85 -15.20
CA LEU A 117 -1.52 -4.85 -14.14
C LEU A 117 -1.69 -6.24 -14.72
N LYS A 118 -0.93 -7.21 -14.21
CA LYS A 118 -1.06 -8.60 -14.65
C LYS A 118 -1.93 -9.41 -13.68
N THR A 119 -3.17 -9.69 -14.05
CA THR A 119 -4.09 -10.56 -13.30
C THR A 119 -4.39 -11.80 -14.14
N ASP A 120 -4.36 -12.99 -13.52
CA ASP A 120 -4.63 -14.28 -14.18
C ASP A 120 -3.94 -14.43 -15.56
N ASN A 121 -2.65 -14.04 -15.59
CA ASN A 121 -1.78 -14.06 -16.76
C ASN A 121 -2.21 -13.16 -17.95
N THR A 122 -3.11 -12.21 -17.72
CA THR A 122 -3.57 -11.21 -18.70
C THR A 122 -3.18 -9.82 -18.23
N TRP A 123 -2.73 -8.97 -19.17
CA TRP A 123 -2.41 -7.58 -18.88
C TRP A 123 -3.62 -6.68 -19.05
N ASN A 124 -3.96 -5.96 -17.99
CA ASN A 124 -5.04 -4.98 -17.95
C ASN A 124 -4.47 -3.58 -17.83
N TYR A 125 -4.83 -2.70 -18.75
CA TYR A 125 -4.38 -1.32 -18.76
C TYR A 125 -5.36 -0.41 -18.03
N TYR A 126 -4.82 0.44 -17.16
CA TYR A 126 -5.49 1.50 -16.44
C TYR A 126 -4.89 2.84 -16.88
N ASN A 127 -5.74 3.79 -17.28
CA ASN A 127 -5.29 5.14 -17.63
C ASN A 127 -4.87 5.94 -16.38
N SER A 128 -4.46 7.20 -16.58
CA SER A 128 -3.99 8.07 -15.48
C SER A 128 -5.05 8.41 -14.44
N GLN A 129 -6.34 8.16 -14.72
CA GLN A 129 -7.46 8.27 -13.76
C GLN A 129 -7.90 6.90 -13.22
N LEU A 130 -7.10 5.86 -13.41
CA LEU A 130 -7.36 4.48 -12.99
C LEU A 130 -8.64 3.87 -13.58
N GLN A 131 -9.01 4.27 -14.79
CA GLN A 131 -10.09 3.63 -15.55
C GLN A 131 -9.49 2.56 -16.46
N GLN A 132 -10.07 1.36 -16.40
CA GLN A 132 -9.67 0.28 -17.29
C GLN A 132 -10.15 0.60 -18.71
N VAL A 133 -9.21 0.65 -19.66
CA VAL A 133 -9.52 0.90 -21.07
C VAL A 133 -8.77 -0.08 -21.96
N ASN A 134 -9.32 -0.36 -23.14
CA ASN A 134 -8.67 -1.27 -24.08
C ASN A 134 -7.40 -0.63 -24.63
N ARG A 135 -6.28 -1.35 -24.52
CA ARG A 135 -4.97 -0.94 -25.02
C ARG A 135 -4.20 -2.19 -25.46
N GLN A 136 -3.34 -2.05 -26.46
CA GLN A 136 -2.49 -3.14 -26.94
C GLN A 136 -1.26 -3.30 -26.05
N GLU A 137 -0.94 -4.53 -25.66
CA GLU A 137 0.19 -4.88 -24.77
C GLU A 137 1.57 -4.46 -25.31
N GLN A 138 1.69 -4.16 -26.61
CA GLN A 138 2.94 -3.65 -27.18
C GLN A 138 3.42 -2.33 -26.55
N HIS A 139 2.52 -1.59 -25.88
CA HIS A 139 2.85 -0.36 -25.17
C HIS A 139 3.27 -0.60 -23.72
N ILE A 140 3.43 -1.85 -23.27
CA ILE A 140 4.01 -2.13 -21.95
C ILE A 140 5.49 -1.75 -22.00
N LYS A 141 5.92 -0.84 -21.11
CA LYS A 141 7.31 -0.42 -21.04
C LYS A 141 8.21 -1.61 -20.72
N LYS A 142 9.26 -1.78 -21.53
CA LYS A 142 10.33 -2.75 -21.24
C LYS A 142 11.23 -2.17 -20.15
N GLU A 143 11.57 -2.99 -19.17
CA GLU A 143 12.48 -2.58 -18.10
C GLU A 143 13.90 -2.45 -18.65
N GLU A 144 14.39 -1.23 -18.67
CA GLU A 144 15.79 -0.91 -18.89
C GLU A 144 16.28 -0.18 -17.63
N SER A 145 16.88 -0.94 -16.71
CA SER A 145 17.41 -0.35 -15.49
C SER A 145 18.78 0.26 -15.76
N THR A 146 18.94 1.54 -15.44
CA THR A 146 20.24 2.24 -15.47
C THR A 146 21.06 2.06 -14.19
N PHE A 147 20.55 1.24 -13.26
CA PHE A 147 21.17 0.94 -11.97
C PHE A 147 21.02 -0.54 -11.63
N SER A 148 21.89 -1.04 -10.76
CA SER A 148 21.76 -2.35 -10.14
C SER A 148 21.60 -2.24 -8.63
N ILE A 149 20.95 -3.23 -8.03
CA ILE A 149 20.66 -3.30 -6.60
C ILE A 149 21.28 -4.58 -6.07
N ASP A 150 22.09 -4.45 -5.03
CA ASP A 150 22.59 -5.58 -4.25
C ASP A 150 22.00 -5.51 -2.84
N ILE A 151 21.32 -6.60 -2.43
CA ILE A 151 20.76 -6.76 -1.08
C ILE A 151 21.50 -7.92 -0.44
N ASN A 152 22.21 -7.66 0.66
CA ASN A 152 22.93 -8.68 1.40
C ASN A 152 22.41 -8.78 2.82
N GLU A 153 22.12 -9.98 3.31
CA GLU A 153 21.82 -10.21 4.72
C GLU A 153 23.12 -10.04 5.54
N VAL A 154 23.13 -9.10 6.49
CA VAL A 154 24.27 -8.84 7.38
C VAL A 154 24.20 -9.74 8.60
N ASP A 155 22.99 -9.89 9.15
CA ASP A 155 22.62 -10.83 10.19
C ASP A 155 21.11 -11.13 10.09
N SER A 156 20.60 -12.02 10.94
CA SER A 156 19.20 -12.49 10.89
C SER A 156 18.11 -11.41 11.05
N LYS A 157 18.47 -10.14 11.21
CA LYS A 157 17.54 -9.02 11.36
C LYS A 157 17.95 -7.78 10.55
N ARG A 158 19.05 -7.81 9.80
CA ARG A 158 19.56 -6.62 9.11
C ARG A 158 20.01 -6.95 7.70
N TYR A 159 19.68 -6.04 6.80
CA TYR A 159 20.01 -6.12 5.38
C TYR A 159 20.82 -4.90 4.97
N GLU A 160 21.85 -5.11 4.16
CA GLU A 160 22.64 -4.05 3.54
C GLU A 160 22.16 -3.86 2.10
N LEU A 161 21.51 -2.73 1.84
CA LEU A 161 21.14 -2.28 0.50
C LEU A 161 22.29 -1.47 -0.10
N LYS A 162 22.77 -1.89 -1.28
CA LYS A 162 23.65 -1.09 -2.14
C LYS A 162 22.98 -0.83 -3.47
N ILE A 163 23.08 0.41 -3.94
CA ILE A 163 22.64 0.81 -5.26
C ILE A 163 23.85 1.26 -6.06
N HIS A 164 23.99 0.69 -7.26
CA HIS A 164 25.10 0.96 -8.15
C HIS A 164 24.61 1.56 -9.46
N ASN A 165 25.35 2.51 -10.03
CA ASN A 165 25.20 3.01 -11.38
C ASN A 165 26.51 2.82 -12.17
N GLU A 166 26.60 3.40 -13.38
CA GLU A 166 27.81 3.34 -14.20
C GLU A 166 29.06 3.93 -13.50
N ASP A 167 28.88 4.89 -12.58
CA ASP A 167 29.96 5.58 -11.86
C ASP A 167 30.38 4.89 -10.54
N GLY A 168 29.64 3.87 -10.10
CA GLY A 168 29.96 3.09 -8.88
C GLY A 168 28.80 3.02 -7.89
N THR A 169 29.12 3.02 -6.59
CA THR A 169 28.10 2.90 -5.52
C THR A 169 27.49 4.28 -5.24
N VAL A 170 26.19 4.43 -5.49
CA VAL A 170 25.45 5.68 -5.27
C VAL A 170 24.88 5.73 -3.85
N LEU A 171 24.41 4.60 -3.33
CA LEU A 171 23.79 4.54 -2.02
C LEU A 171 24.17 3.25 -1.30
N LYS A 172 24.43 3.36 0.00
CA LYS A 172 24.65 2.22 0.90
C LYS A 172 23.89 2.44 2.21
N LYS A 173 22.98 1.53 2.57
CA LYS A 173 22.13 1.67 3.76
C LYS A 173 21.88 0.33 4.45
N GLU A 174 21.92 0.32 5.78
CA GLU A 174 21.41 -0.80 6.58
C GLU A 174 19.90 -0.63 6.80
N LEU A 175 19.15 -1.71 6.60
CA LEU A 175 17.70 -1.81 6.70
C LEU A 175 17.33 -2.91 7.69
N ASP A 176 16.23 -2.71 8.42
CA ASP A 176 15.72 -3.69 9.40
C ASP A 176 14.93 -4.84 8.75
N ASN A 177 14.57 -4.71 7.47
CA ASN A 177 13.78 -5.69 6.72
C ASN A 177 14.32 -5.83 5.28
N GLU A 178 14.02 -6.97 4.64
CA GLU A 178 14.34 -7.19 3.23
C GLU A 178 13.42 -6.36 2.34
N PRO A 179 13.95 -5.50 1.45
CA PRO A 179 13.11 -4.75 0.53
C PRO A 179 12.59 -5.64 -0.61
N ILE A 180 11.31 -5.48 -0.94
CA ILE A 180 10.63 -6.16 -2.05
C ILE A 180 10.95 -5.51 -3.39
N SER A 181 11.04 -4.19 -3.40
CA SER A 181 11.29 -3.40 -4.60
C SER A 181 11.97 -2.10 -4.24
N VAL A 182 12.92 -1.68 -5.07
CA VAL A 182 13.60 -0.40 -4.95
C VAL A 182 13.53 0.28 -6.32
N VAL A 183 13.02 1.50 -6.35
CA VAL A 183 12.86 2.28 -7.59
C VAL A 183 13.39 3.70 -7.41
N SER A 184 13.98 4.25 -8.47
CA SER A 184 14.43 5.64 -8.48
C SER A 184 13.23 6.58 -8.67
N LEU A 185 13.11 7.59 -7.83
CA LEU A 185 12.12 8.66 -7.98
C LEU A 185 12.69 9.91 -8.66
N SER A 186 13.97 9.92 -9.01
CA SER A 186 14.62 11.08 -9.63
C SER A 186 15.50 10.64 -10.80
N GLU A 187 15.53 11.44 -11.87
CA GLU A 187 16.44 11.22 -12.99
C GLU A 187 17.90 11.37 -12.56
N GLN A 188 18.17 12.21 -11.55
CA GLN A 188 19.52 12.43 -10.99
C GLN A 188 19.95 11.32 -10.02
N LYS A 189 19.10 10.32 -9.76
CA LYS A 189 19.39 9.16 -8.89
C LYS A 189 19.73 9.54 -7.44
N ASP A 190 19.15 10.64 -6.96
CA ASP A 190 19.30 11.21 -5.63
C ASP A 190 18.07 11.00 -4.71
N LEU A 191 17.01 10.36 -5.22
CA LEU A 191 15.83 10.02 -4.43
C LEU A 191 15.35 8.61 -4.78
N TRP A 192 15.21 7.77 -3.77
CA TRP A 192 14.88 6.35 -3.92
C TRP A 192 13.66 5.98 -3.09
N PHE A 193 12.77 5.21 -3.68
CA PHE A 193 11.63 4.60 -3.01
C PHE A 193 11.93 3.13 -2.75
N VAL A 194 11.82 2.73 -1.48
CA VAL A 194 12.06 1.35 -1.04
C VAL A 194 10.76 0.81 -0.45
N LEU A 195 10.29 -0.29 -1.03
CA LEU A 195 9.06 -0.99 -0.66
C LEU A 195 9.40 -2.23 0.16
N PHE A 196 8.70 -2.42 1.28
CA PHE A 196 8.72 -3.65 2.07
C PHE A 196 7.32 -4.29 2.10
N GLU A 197 7.18 -5.41 2.81
CA GLU A 197 5.88 -6.09 2.93
C GLU A 197 4.80 -5.26 3.62
N LYS A 198 5.18 -4.37 4.53
CA LYS A 198 4.24 -3.66 5.42
C LYS A 198 4.44 -2.15 5.44
N ASP A 199 5.60 -1.67 5.06
CA ASP A 199 5.97 -0.27 5.10
C ASP A 199 6.80 0.12 3.88
N THR A 200 7.09 1.41 3.80
CA THR A 200 7.83 2.04 2.72
C THR A 200 8.72 3.11 3.32
N ILE A 201 9.87 3.34 2.70
CA ILE A 201 10.76 4.44 3.07
C ILE A 201 11.26 5.16 1.83
N LEU A 202 11.66 6.41 2.03
CA LEU A 202 12.40 7.19 1.06
C LEU A 202 13.85 7.31 1.52
N LEU A 203 14.76 7.06 0.60
CA LEU A 203 16.19 7.21 0.84
C LEU A 203 16.76 8.29 -0.08
N VAL A 204 17.60 9.13 0.51
CA VAL A 204 18.41 10.15 -0.16
C VAL A 204 19.87 9.76 0.13
N PRO A 205 20.77 9.77 -0.88
CA PRO A 205 22.19 9.46 -0.71
C PRO A 205 22.92 10.28 0.36
#